data_AF-A0AA97J2M4-F1
#
_entry.id   AF-A0AA97J2M4-F1
#
_cell.length_a   1.000
_cell.length_b   1.000
_cell.length_c   1.000
_cell.angle_alpha   90.00
_cell.angle_beta   90.00
_cell.angle_gamma   90.00
#
_symmetry.space_group_name_H-M   'P 1'
#
loop_
_entity.id
_entity.type
_entity.pdbx_description
1 polymer ?
#
loop_
_entity_poly.entity_id
_entity_poly.type
_entity_poly.pdbx_seq_one_letter_code
_entity_poly.pdbx_strand_id
1 'polypeptide(L)'
;MLPLPRRRSPLLLGAWMLWAQSCLSLRIFSGQKVCYGDSTHPCYKIAYFHDVSRRVGFQEARHACEIDGGVLLSLQSETEQTLIENMLQNLTKSGYGISDGDFWIGLWRSGEGQTTSNACPDLYKWADGSTSLFRNWYTDEPSCGSEACVVMYHQPTANPGLGGPYLYQWNDDRCNMKHNFICKYAPDDILEKELGDRADPDYEMSAAQTTVPSGKPHDSSNPEDNFPVVVTETGLIPNLIYVVIPTIPLLLLILVAFGTCCFQMLHKREARRNCFNDTSPLSSECLAESLDSNL
;
A
#
# COMPACT_ATOMS: atom_id res chain seq x y z
N MET A 1 14.86 -37.87 -48.54
CA MET A 1 14.35 -37.75 -47.15
C MET A 1 15.28 -36.81 -46.39
N LEU A 2 14.84 -35.59 -46.11
CA LEU A 2 15.57 -34.58 -45.32
C LEU A 2 14.72 -34.24 -44.09
N PRO A 3 15.30 -34.02 -42.90
CA PRO A 3 14.53 -33.84 -41.68
C PRO A 3 13.99 -32.41 -41.55
N LEU A 4 12.75 -32.29 -41.05
CA LEU A 4 12.07 -31.03 -40.73
C LEU A 4 12.80 -30.27 -39.60
N PRO A 5 12.84 -28.92 -39.61
CA PRO A 5 13.40 -28.17 -38.49
C PRO A 5 12.46 -28.21 -37.27
N ARG A 6 13.03 -28.49 -36.10
CA ARG A 6 12.38 -28.48 -34.79
C ARG A 6 11.72 -27.12 -34.52
N ARG A 7 10.40 -27.15 -34.37
CA ARG A 7 9.57 -26.06 -33.81
C ARG A 7 10.04 -25.80 -32.37
N ARG A 8 10.66 -24.64 -32.11
CA ARG A 8 10.93 -24.19 -30.73
C ARG A 8 9.62 -23.70 -30.13
N SER A 9 9.22 -24.32 -29.02
CA SER A 9 7.96 -24.08 -28.29
C SER A 9 7.87 -22.66 -27.69
N PRO A 10 6.66 -22.08 -27.55
CA PRO A 10 6.42 -20.73 -27.04
C PRO A 10 6.37 -20.65 -25.50
N LEU A 11 7.12 -21.51 -24.80
CA LEU A 11 7.03 -21.65 -23.34
C LEU A 11 7.65 -20.47 -22.56
N LEU A 12 8.54 -19.69 -23.18
CA LEU A 12 9.22 -18.57 -22.53
C LEU A 12 8.37 -17.29 -22.45
N LEU A 13 7.38 -17.11 -23.34
CA LEU A 13 6.49 -15.94 -23.33
C LEU A 13 5.44 -16.00 -22.22
N GLY A 14 4.99 -17.20 -21.85
CA GLY A 14 4.04 -17.39 -20.76
C GLY A 14 4.63 -17.10 -19.37
N ALA A 15 5.92 -17.40 -19.17
CA ALA A 15 6.59 -17.15 -17.90
C ALA A 15 6.76 -15.64 -17.62
N TRP A 16 7.03 -14.82 -18.63
CA TRP A 16 7.20 -13.37 -18.44
C TRP A 16 5.89 -12.65 -18.12
N MET A 17 4.75 -13.10 -18.68
CA MET A 17 3.44 -12.55 -18.33
C MET A 17 3.01 -12.91 -16.89
N LEU A 18 3.35 -14.11 -16.42
CA LEU A 18 3.04 -14.55 -15.05
C LEU A 18 3.88 -13.79 -13.99
N TRP A 19 5.11 -13.40 -14.32
CA TRP A 19 5.95 -12.61 -13.42
C TRP A 19 5.58 -11.12 -13.43
N ALA A 20 5.14 -10.59 -14.57
CA ALA A 20 4.61 -9.22 -14.65
C ALA A 20 3.32 -9.05 -13.83
N GLN A 21 2.46 -10.07 -13.77
CA GLN A 21 1.26 -10.06 -12.92
C GLN A 21 1.60 -10.14 -11.42
N SER A 22 2.73 -10.75 -11.05
CA SER A 22 3.15 -10.83 -9.64
C SER A 22 3.81 -9.56 -9.10
N CYS A 23 4.28 -8.65 -9.97
CA CYS A 23 4.82 -7.34 -9.56
C CYS A 23 3.81 -6.20 -9.65
N LEU A 24 2.65 -6.39 -10.31
CA LEU A 24 1.55 -5.45 -10.24
C LEU A 24 0.65 -5.82 -9.05
N SER A 25 0.87 -5.17 -7.90
CA SER A 25 -0.18 -4.65 -6.97
C SER A 25 0.35 -4.31 -5.58
N LEU A 26 1.60 -3.85 -5.42
CA LEU A 26 1.96 -3.14 -4.20
C LEU A 26 1.34 -1.73 -4.27
N ARG A 27 0.04 -1.61 -3.97
CA ARG A 27 -0.61 -0.30 -3.84
C ARG A 27 -0.27 0.28 -2.48
N ILE A 28 0.93 0.83 -2.35
CA ILE A 28 1.23 1.74 -1.25
C ILE A 28 0.36 2.98 -1.46
N PHE A 29 -0.57 3.22 -0.54
CA PHE A 29 -1.39 4.42 -0.61
C PHE A 29 -0.58 5.61 -0.14
N SER A 30 -0.66 6.70 -0.91
CA SER A 30 -0.05 7.97 -0.56
C SER A 30 -0.77 8.56 0.64
N GLY A 31 -0.06 8.78 1.73
CA GLY A 31 -0.58 9.39 2.96
C GLY A 31 0.55 9.68 3.93
N GLN A 32 0.37 10.67 4.79
CA GLN A 32 1.36 11.02 5.82
C GLN A 32 1.14 10.15 7.06
N LYS A 33 2.13 9.34 7.44
CA LYS A 33 2.14 8.60 8.71
C LYS A 33 2.45 9.59 9.84
N VAL A 34 1.60 9.64 10.85
CA VAL A 34 1.75 10.52 12.03
C VAL A 34 1.91 9.66 13.26
N CYS A 35 2.98 9.88 14.02
CA CYS A 35 3.28 9.20 15.27
C CYS A 35 3.16 10.20 16.42
N TYR A 36 2.43 9.87 17.47
CA TYR A 36 2.27 10.76 18.63
C TYR A 36 3.02 10.16 19.81
N GLY A 37 4.11 10.79 20.24
CA GLY A 37 4.94 10.31 21.35
C GLY A 37 6.31 9.79 20.92
N ASP A 38 7.04 9.24 21.88
CA ASP A 38 8.26 8.46 21.69
C ASP A 38 7.96 7.08 21.06
N SER A 39 8.99 6.24 20.88
CA SER A 39 8.89 4.91 20.26
C SER A 39 8.00 3.91 21.00
N THR A 40 7.24 4.32 22.04
CA THR A 40 6.31 3.46 22.77
C THR A 40 4.85 3.64 22.32
N HIS A 41 4.57 4.65 21.50
CA HIS A 41 3.21 4.96 21.07
C HIS A 41 2.94 4.53 19.62
N PRO A 42 1.71 4.09 19.30
CA PRO A 42 1.35 3.69 17.95
C PRO A 42 1.35 4.90 17.00
N CYS A 43 1.63 4.61 15.73
CA CYS A 43 1.46 5.58 14.66
C CYS A 43 0.17 5.33 13.90
N TYR A 44 -0.32 6.34 13.19
CA TYR A 44 -1.53 6.27 12.40
C TYR A 44 -1.31 6.86 11.01
N LYS A 45 -1.98 6.31 10.01
CA LYS A 45 -1.97 6.82 8.64
C LYS A 45 -3.39 6.80 8.10
N ILE A 46 -3.85 7.95 7.60
CA ILE A 46 -5.20 8.11 7.07
C ILE A 46 -5.15 8.02 5.55
N ALA A 47 -5.87 7.06 4.97
CA ALA A 47 -6.04 6.91 3.53
C ALA A 47 -7.31 7.64 3.09
N TYR A 48 -7.18 8.93 2.79
CA TYR A 48 -8.30 9.78 2.39
C TYR A 48 -8.32 10.01 0.87
N PHE A 49 -9.46 9.72 0.25
CA PHE A 49 -9.68 9.87 -1.18
C PHE A 49 -10.92 10.73 -1.46
N HIS A 50 -10.69 11.89 -2.08
CA HIS A 50 -11.77 12.73 -2.61
C HIS A 50 -12.57 12.01 -3.72
N ASP A 51 -11.87 11.29 -4.60
CA ASP A 51 -12.49 10.50 -5.64
C ASP A 51 -13.02 9.18 -5.06
N VAL A 52 -14.35 9.03 -5.07
CA VAL A 52 -15.06 7.84 -4.61
C VAL A 52 -14.59 6.58 -5.34
N SER A 53 -14.13 6.68 -6.59
CA SER A 53 -13.64 5.53 -7.37
C SER A 53 -12.35 4.91 -6.82
N ARG A 54 -11.61 5.67 -5.98
CA ARG A 54 -10.37 5.23 -5.34
C ARG A 54 -10.59 4.63 -3.95
N ARG A 55 -11.79 4.76 -3.41
CA ARG A 55 -12.19 4.17 -2.13
C ARG A 55 -12.35 2.67 -2.28
N VAL A 56 -12.24 1.95 -1.18
CA VAL A 56 -12.07 0.49 -1.19
C VAL A 56 -13.04 -0.21 -0.25
N GLY A 57 -13.23 -1.51 -0.47
CA GLY A 57 -14.02 -2.36 0.43
C GLY A 57 -13.25 -2.69 1.71
N PHE A 58 -13.92 -3.18 2.74
CA PHE A 58 -13.31 -3.46 4.04
C PHE A 58 -12.11 -4.41 3.94
N GLN A 59 -12.25 -5.53 3.21
CA GLN A 59 -11.15 -6.50 3.05
C GLN A 59 -9.96 -5.93 2.27
N GLU A 60 -10.24 -5.07 1.29
CA GLU A 60 -9.21 -4.39 0.52
C GLU A 60 -8.49 -3.33 1.36
N ALA A 61 -9.21 -2.60 2.22
CA ALA A 61 -8.63 -1.68 3.20
C ALA A 61 -7.75 -2.41 4.23
N ARG A 62 -8.23 -3.55 4.75
CA ARG A 62 -7.47 -4.43 5.65
C ARG A 62 -6.15 -4.82 5.02
N HIS A 63 -6.21 -5.35 3.80
CA HIS A 63 -5.03 -5.79 3.08
C HIS A 63 -4.08 -4.64 2.75
N ALA A 64 -4.60 -3.45 2.44
CA ALA A 64 -3.79 -2.27 2.20
C ALA A 64 -3.00 -1.84 3.44
N CYS A 65 -3.58 -1.89 4.64
CA CYS A 65 -2.84 -1.64 5.88
C CYS A 65 -1.78 -2.72 6.14
N GLU A 66 -2.12 -4.00 5.93
CA GLU A 66 -1.20 -5.14 6.13
C GLU A 66 0.03 -5.06 5.21
N ILE A 67 -0.16 -4.72 3.92
CA ILE A 67 0.93 -4.51 2.96
C ILE A 67 1.84 -3.35 3.38
N ASP A 68 1.27 -2.29 3.97
CA ASP A 68 1.99 -1.10 4.43
C ASP A 68 2.66 -1.32 5.80
N GLY A 69 2.59 -2.53 6.37
CA GLY A 69 3.19 -2.88 7.66
C GLY A 69 2.38 -2.47 8.88
N GLY A 70 1.09 -2.16 8.71
CA GLY A 70 0.14 -1.83 9.78
C GLY A 70 -1.06 -2.76 9.80
N VAL A 71 -2.08 -2.37 10.55
CA VAL A 71 -3.38 -3.03 10.63
C VAL A 71 -4.49 -1.99 10.53
N LEU A 72 -5.71 -2.40 10.18
CA LEU A 72 -6.86 -1.48 10.27
C LEU A 72 -7.02 -1.00 11.72
N LEU A 73 -7.37 0.29 11.86
CA LEU A 73 -7.44 0.97 13.15
C LEU A 73 -8.27 0.21 14.19
N SER A 74 -7.63 -0.18 15.30
CA SER A 74 -8.31 -0.56 16.53
C SER A 74 -8.29 0.59 17.53
N LEU A 75 -9.38 0.76 18.27
CA LEU A 75 -9.52 1.81 19.28
C LEU A 75 -9.65 1.20 20.68
N GLN A 76 -8.79 1.65 21.59
CA GLN A 76 -8.62 1.12 22.93
C GLN A 76 -9.25 2.01 24.00
N SER A 77 -9.41 3.30 23.72
CA SER A 77 -9.91 4.28 24.68
C SER A 77 -10.55 5.49 24.02
N GLU A 78 -11.28 6.27 24.82
CA GLU A 78 -11.81 7.58 24.43
C GLU A 78 -10.69 8.55 24.04
N THR A 79 -9.56 8.51 24.76
CA THR A 79 -8.38 9.34 24.42
C THR A 79 -7.83 9.04 23.03
N GLU A 80 -7.77 7.75 22.66
CA GLU A 80 -7.35 7.35 21.32
C GLU A 80 -8.35 7.80 20.25
N GLN A 81 -9.66 7.67 20.52
CA GLN A 81 -10.71 8.19 19.65
C GLN A 81 -10.55 9.69 19.41
N THR A 82 -10.42 10.50 20.47
CA THR A 82 -10.21 11.96 20.36
C THR A 82 -8.94 12.31 19.56
N LEU A 83 -7.88 11.51 19.68
CA LEU A 83 -6.67 11.70 18.87
C LEU A 83 -6.97 11.54 17.38
N ILE A 84 -7.70 10.48 16.99
CA ILE A 84 -8.08 10.25 15.59
C ILE A 84 -9.01 11.35 15.07
N GLU A 85 -9.94 11.82 15.89
CA GLU A 85 -10.83 12.95 15.54
C GLU A 85 -10.05 14.21 15.21
N ASN A 86 -9.06 14.56 16.05
CA ASN A 86 -8.20 15.72 15.81
C ASN A 86 -7.40 15.58 14.51
N MET A 87 -6.92 14.37 14.19
CA MET A 87 -6.23 14.11 12.92
C MET A 87 -7.16 14.34 11.72
N LEU A 88 -8.40 13.83 11.77
CA LEU A 88 -9.41 14.03 10.71
C LEU A 88 -9.79 15.51 10.53
N GLN A 89 -9.93 16.25 11.63
CA GLN A 89 -10.18 17.70 11.58
C GLN A 89 -9.01 18.47 10.95
N ASN A 90 -7.77 18.05 11.18
CA ASN A 90 -6.61 18.72 10.59
C ASN A 90 -6.49 18.45 9.09
N LEU A 91 -6.87 17.25 8.63
CA LEU A 91 -6.94 16.95 7.19
C LEU A 91 -7.92 17.87 6.47
N THR A 92 -9.13 18.08 7.02
CA THR A 92 -10.16 18.92 6.39
C THR A 92 -9.83 20.42 6.35
N LYS A 93 -8.95 20.90 7.24
CA LYS A 93 -8.49 22.31 7.25
C LYS A 93 -7.46 22.64 6.16
N SER A 94 -6.80 21.63 5.58
CA SER A 94 -5.64 21.78 4.68
C SER A 94 -5.95 22.25 3.24
N GLY A 95 -7.17 22.75 2.98
CA GLY A 95 -7.48 23.53 1.77
C GLY A 95 -8.08 22.77 0.59
N TYR A 96 -8.35 21.46 0.70
CA TYR A 96 -8.97 20.67 -0.37
C TYR A 96 -10.51 20.61 -0.35
N GLY A 97 -11.15 21.45 0.45
CA GLY A 97 -12.60 21.46 0.62
C GLY A 97 -13.09 20.38 1.56
N ILE A 98 -14.21 20.65 2.20
CA ILE A 98 -14.89 19.74 3.13
C ILE A 98 -15.64 18.72 2.25
N SER A 99 -15.16 17.48 2.18
CA SER A 99 -15.83 16.41 1.42
C SER A 99 -16.18 15.25 2.33
N ASP A 100 -17.43 14.79 2.22
CA ASP A 100 -17.91 13.63 2.94
C ASP A 100 -17.20 12.35 2.51
N GLY A 101 -17.00 11.45 3.47
CA GLY A 101 -16.46 10.13 3.22
C GLY A 101 -16.03 9.45 4.50
N ASP A 102 -16.80 8.46 4.91
CA ASP A 102 -16.55 7.67 6.11
C ASP A 102 -15.28 6.83 5.98
N PHE A 103 -14.80 6.35 7.12
CA PHE A 103 -13.54 5.64 7.25
C PHE A 103 -13.74 4.24 7.82
N TRP A 104 -13.33 3.21 7.09
CA TRP A 104 -13.20 1.87 7.64
C TRP A 104 -12.26 1.89 8.85
N ILE A 105 -12.74 1.29 9.94
CA ILE A 105 -11.94 0.91 11.12
C ILE A 105 -11.89 -0.61 11.23
N GLY A 106 -11.02 -1.15 12.07
CA GLY A 106 -10.77 -2.58 12.18
C GLY A 106 -11.86 -3.38 12.89
N LEU A 107 -13.03 -2.81 13.18
CA LEU A 107 -14.11 -3.49 13.90
C LEU A 107 -15.04 -4.19 12.90
N TRP A 108 -15.33 -5.48 13.13
CA TRP A 108 -16.17 -6.28 12.25
C TRP A 108 -16.79 -7.48 12.98
N ARG A 109 -17.78 -8.13 12.39
CA ARG A 109 -18.33 -9.39 12.87
C ARG A 109 -18.43 -10.43 11.75
N SER A 110 -18.39 -11.70 12.12
CA SER A 110 -18.66 -12.78 11.17
C SER A 110 -20.10 -12.70 10.67
N GLY A 111 -20.30 -12.95 9.37
CA GLY A 111 -21.62 -12.99 8.74
C GLY A 111 -22.45 -14.23 9.07
N GLU A 112 -21.89 -15.17 9.86
CA GLU A 112 -22.66 -16.32 10.36
C GLU A 112 -23.66 -15.85 11.41
N GLY A 113 -24.93 -15.89 11.02
CA GLY A 113 -26.06 -15.49 11.84
C GLY A 113 -26.08 -16.21 13.18
N GLN A 114 -26.05 -15.39 14.24
CA GLN A 114 -26.75 -15.56 15.52
C GLN A 114 -27.28 -16.97 15.80
N THR A 115 -26.44 -17.80 16.41
CA THR A 115 -26.89 -18.94 17.24
C THR A 115 -26.50 -18.77 18.71
N THR A 116 -25.85 -17.65 19.07
CA THR A 116 -25.40 -17.39 20.45
C THR A 116 -26.20 -16.24 21.06
N SER A 117 -26.61 -16.40 22.31
CA SER A 117 -27.37 -15.49 23.17
C SER A 117 -26.74 -14.11 23.46
N ASN A 118 -25.74 -13.69 22.70
CA ASN A 118 -24.99 -12.46 22.93
C ASN A 118 -25.74 -11.27 22.34
N ALA A 119 -25.70 -10.12 23.02
CA ALA A 119 -26.24 -8.88 22.48
C ALA A 119 -25.47 -8.48 21.21
N CYS A 120 -26.14 -7.89 20.23
CA CYS A 120 -25.54 -7.65 18.93
C CYS A 120 -24.20 -6.88 18.95
N PRO A 121 -24.05 -5.77 19.71
CA PRO A 121 -22.79 -5.05 19.79
C PRO A 121 -21.60 -5.93 20.23
N ASP A 122 -21.86 -6.98 21.01
CA ASP A 122 -20.85 -7.91 21.54
C ASP A 122 -20.32 -8.89 20.47
N LEU A 123 -20.97 -8.97 19.31
CA LEU A 123 -20.54 -9.80 18.19
C LEU A 123 -19.35 -9.20 17.43
N TYR A 124 -19.12 -7.89 17.59
CA TYR A 124 -18.09 -7.14 16.90
C TYR A 124 -16.72 -7.28 17.59
N LYS A 125 -15.71 -7.63 16.80
CA LYS A 125 -14.32 -7.89 17.23
C LYS A 125 -13.33 -7.10 16.38
N TRP A 126 -12.19 -6.76 16.97
CA TRP A 126 -11.13 -6.06 16.27
C TRP A 126 -10.33 -7.02 15.36
N ALA A 127 -10.04 -6.60 14.14
CA ALA A 127 -9.34 -7.38 13.12
C ALA A 127 -7.87 -7.66 13.45
N ASP A 128 -7.28 -6.83 14.31
CA ASP A 128 -5.92 -6.98 14.86
C ASP A 128 -5.88 -7.94 16.08
N GLY A 129 -7.02 -8.45 16.53
CA GLY A 129 -7.13 -9.31 17.70
C GLY A 129 -7.18 -8.57 19.05
N SER A 130 -7.19 -7.24 19.05
CA SER A 130 -7.34 -6.44 20.27
C SER A 130 -8.61 -6.82 21.04
N THR A 131 -8.50 -6.86 22.37
CA THR A 131 -9.61 -7.19 23.28
C THR A 131 -10.32 -5.94 23.82
N SER A 132 -10.07 -4.77 23.24
CA SER A 132 -10.69 -3.52 23.68
C SER A 132 -12.22 -3.60 23.67
N LEU A 133 -12.83 -3.19 24.79
CA LEU A 133 -14.27 -3.06 24.97
C LEU A 133 -14.78 -1.64 24.66
N PHE A 134 -13.90 -0.70 24.33
CA PHE A 134 -14.30 0.66 23.97
C PHE A 134 -15.18 0.65 22.72
N ARG A 135 -16.31 1.36 22.77
CA ARG A 135 -17.27 1.49 21.68
C ARG A 135 -17.75 2.94 21.59
N ASN A 136 -17.83 3.48 20.38
CA ASN A 136 -18.35 4.83 20.12
C ASN A 136 -19.43 4.81 19.03
N TRP A 137 -20.44 3.96 19.20
CA TRP A 137 -21.55 3.82 18.26
C TRP A 137 -22.35 5.12 18.13
N TYR A 138 -22.85 5.37 16.93
CA TYR A 138 -23.85 6.40 16.70
C TYR A 138 -25.19 6.02 17.35
N THR A 139 -26.04 7.02 17.60
CA THR A 139 -27.37 6.79 18.18
C THR A 139 -28.23 6.01 17.21
N ASP A 140 -28.49 4.74 17.53
CA ASP A 140 -29.24 3.71 16.76
C ASP A 140 -28.38 2.60 16.13
N GLU A 141 -27.06 2.69 16.27
CA GLU A 141 -26.12 1.69 15.76
C GLU A 141 -25.57 0.76 16.86
N PRO A 142 -25.13 -0.47 16.50
CA PRO A 142 -25.17 -1.08 15.17
C PRO A 142 -26.57 -1.57 14.73
N SER A 143 -26.79 -1.63 13.43
CA SER A 143 -28.01 -2.10 12.76
C SER A 143 -28.21 -3.61 12.89
N CYS A 144 -27.11 -4.37 13.06
CA CYS A 144 -27.13 -5.81 13.35
C CYS A 144 -27.73 -6.70 12.26
N GLY A 145 -27.94 -6.14 11.06
CA GLY A 145 -28.58 -6.83 9.94
C GLY A 145 -27.60 -7.60 9.06
N SER A 146 -27.51 -7.21 7.78
CA SER A 146 -26.49 -7.72 6.84
C SER A 146 -25.18 -6.92 6.86
N GLU A 147 -25.15 -5.83 7.63
CA GLU A 147 -24.03 -4.93 7.79
C GLU A 147 -23.12 -5.47 8.88
N ALA A 148 -21.83 -5.63 8.57
CA ALA A 148 -20.92 -6.45 9.38
C ALA A 148 -19.52 -5.86 9.52
N CYS A 149 -19.25 -4.74 8.85
CA CYS A 149 -17.97 -4.04 8.87
C CYS A 149 -18.21 -2.60 9.31
N VAL A 150 -17.34 -2.04 10.14
CA VAL A 150 -17.64 -0.77 10.82
C VAL A 150 -16.89 0.38 10.18
N VAL A 151 -17.61 1.47 9.93
CA VAL A 151 -17.05 2.76 9.58
C VAL A 151 -17.14 3.74 10.74
N MET A 152 -16.18 4.65 10.80
CA MET A 152 -16.26 5.89 11.55
C MET A 152 -16.82 6.98 10.63
N TYR A 153 -17.87 7.67 11.06
CA TYR A 153 -18.51 8.71 10.27
C TYR A 153 -17.59 9.91 10.02
N HIS A 154 -17.65 10.44 8.80
CA HIS A 154 -17.08 11.72 8.45
C HIS A 154 -17.89 12.35 7.33
N GLN A 155 -19.05 12.90 7.69
CA GLN A 155 -19.97 13.53 6.76
C GLN A 155 -20.29 14.97 7.21
N PRO A 156 -19.29 15.87 7.22
CA PRO A 156 -19.45 17.25 7.64
C PRO A 156 -20.49 18.06 6.82
N THR A 157 -20.88 17.60 5.63
CA THR A 157 -21.92 18.26 4.82
C THR A 157 -23.32 17.64 4.96
N ALA A 158 -23.44 16.49 5.63
CA ALA A 158 -24.71 15.83 5.85
C ALA A 158 -25.57 16.58 6.89
N ASN A 159 -26.89 16.53 6.68
CA ASN A 159 -27.83 17.02 7.70
C ASN A 159 -27.73 16.14 8.95
N PRO A 160 -27.77 16.71 10.17
CA PRO A 160 -27.73 15.93 11.40
C PRO A 160 -28.88 14.91 11.49
N GLY A 161 -28.55 13.71 11.96
CA GLY A 161 -29.51 12.67 12.30
C GLY A 161 -29.97 12.73 13.76
N LEU A 162 -30.56 11.63 14.24
CA LEU A 162 -31.09 11.52 15.61
C LEU A 162 -30.00 11.65 16.69
N GLY A 163 -28.78 11.18 16.41
CA GLY A 163 -27.62 11.30 17.28
C GLY A 163 -26.81 12.59 17.11
N GLY A 164 -27.30 13.52 16.29
CA GLY A 164 -26.57 14.73 15.91
C GLY A 164 -25.78 14.55 14.60
N PRO A 165 -24.74 15.38 14.37
CA PRO A 165 -23.93 15.32 13.15
C PRO A 165 -23.28 13.95 12.95
N TYR A 166 -23.18 13.48 11.72
CA TYR A 166 -22.48 12.25 11.35
C TYR A 166 -20.96 12.47 11.35
N LEU A 167 -20.39 12.62 12.55
CA LEU A 167 -18.98 12.88 12.78
C LEU A 167 -18.44 11.99 13.89
N TYR A 168 -17.45 11.17 13.54
CA TYR A 168 -16.56 10.41 14.43
C TYR A 168 -17.16 9.24 15.23
N GLN A 169 -18.49 9.19 15.35
CA GLN A 169 -19.22 8.03 15.85
C GLN A 169 -19.30 6.93 14.78
N TRP A 170 -19.64 5.72 15.21
CA TRP A 170 -19.49 4.53 14.38
C TRP A 170 -20.82 3.98 13.88
N ASN A 171 -20.76 3.35 12.71
CA ASN A 171 -21.88 2.69 12.04
C ASN A 171 -21.39 1.36 11.44
N ASP A 172 -22.21 0.30 11.50
CA ASP A 172 -21.96 -0.89 10.68
C ASP A 172 -22.51 -0.70 9.26
N ASP A 173 -21.71 -1.10 8.28
CA ASP A 173 -22.04 -1.02 6.86
C ASP A 173 -21.70 -2.35 6.18
N ARG A 174 -22.13 -2.47 4.93
CA ARG A 174 -21.87 -3.63 4.09
C ARG A 174 -20.41 -3.59 3.71
N CYS A 175 -19.70 -4.67 3.98
CA CYS A 175 -18.25 -4.76 3.81
C CYS A 175 -17.74 -4.48 2.37
N ASN A 176 -18.62 -4.51 1.37
CA ASN A 176 -18.30 -4.20 -0.03
C ASN A 176 -18.47 -2.72 -0.40
N MET A 177 -19.01 -1.87 0.49
CA MET A 177 -19.11 -0.43 0.28
C MET A 177 -17.71 0.19 0.16
N LYS A 178 -17.63 1.33 -0.54
CA LYS A 178 -16.35 1.96 -0.88
C LYS A 178 -16.12 3.18 0.01
N HIS A 179 -15.24 3.01 0.99
CA HIS A 179 -14.90 4.04 1.98
C HIS A 179 -13.41 4.36 2.01
N ASN A 180 -13.08 5.45 2.71
CA ASN A 180 -11.71 5.73 3.15
C ASN A 180 -11.32 4.72 4.24
N PHE A 181 -10.08 4.76 4.73
CA PHE A 181 -9.68 3.88 5.83
C PHE A 181 -8.54 4.46 6.65
N ILE A 182 -8.36 3.95 7.87
CA ILE A 182 -7.30 4.37 8.79
C ILE A 182 -6.49 3.15 9.20
N CYS A 183 -5.17 3.24 9.04
CA CYS A 183 -4.23 2.23 9.49
C CYS A 183 -3.57 2.65 10.80
N LYS A 184 -3.35 1.67 11.68
CA LYS A 184 -2.59 1.77 12.93
C LYS A 184 -1.33 0.92 12.82
N TYR A 185 -0.22 1.43 13.32
CA TYR A 185 1.08 0.77 13.28
C TYR A 185 1.57 0.60 14.71
N ALA A 186 2.17 -0.55 14.98
CA ALA A 186 2.86 -0.76 16.24
C ALA A 186 3.95 0.32 16.42
N PRO A 187 4.27 0.70 17.66
CA PRO A 187 5.45 1.51 17.92
C PRO A 187 6.68 0.81 17.33
N ASP A 188 7.62 1.56 16.74
CA ASP A 188 8.85 0.97 16.23
C ASP A 188 9.66 0.45 17.43
N ASP A 189 9.72 -0.87 17.62
CA ASP A 189 10.64 -1.50 18.57
C ASP A 189 12.07 -1.33 18.06
N ILE A 190 12.66 -0.16 18.32
CA ILE A 190 14.08 0.13 18.03
C ILE A 190 14.98 -0.95 18.68
N LEU A 191 14.49 -1.60 19.74
CA LEU A 191 15.20 -2.64 20.48
C LEU A 191 15.39 -3.94 19.70
N GLU A 192 14.43 -4.37 18.88
CA GLU A 192 14.58 -5.62 18.10
C GLU A 192 15.53 -5.43 16.90
N LYS A 193 15.54 -4.23 16.31
CA LYS A 193 16.36 -3.94 15.12
C LYS A 193 17.86 -3.83 15.45
N GLU A 194 18.20 -3.33 16.64
CA GLU A 194 19.60 -3.24 17.11
C GLU A 194 20.15 -4.58 17.65
N LEU A 195 19.28 -5.49 18.11
CA LEU A 195 19.69 -6.84 18.55
C LEU A 195 19.76 -7.84 17.40
N GLY A 196 18.96 -7.67 16.34
CA GLY A 196 18.95 -8.55 15.17
C GLY A 196 20.21 -8.45 14.31
N ASP A 197 20.90 -7.31 14.33
CA ASP A 197 22.10 -7.06 13.51
C ASP A 197 23.43 -7.43 14.21
N ARG A 198 23.37 -7.94 15.45
CA ARG A 198 24.56 -8.28 16.27
C ARG A 198 24.65 -9.73 16.75
N ALA A 199 23.77 -10.63 16.31
CA ALA A 199 23.84 -12.03 16.71
C ALA A 199 24.94 -12.81 15.93
N ASP A 200 26.19 -12.64 16.35
CA ASP A 200 27.28 -13.60 16.11
C ASP A 200 27.26 -14.61 17.29
N PRO A 201 27.06 -15.93 17.06
CA PRO A 201 26.80 -16.88 18.12
C PRO A 201 28.11 -17.48 18.62
N ASP A 202 28.88 -16.76 19.43
CA ASP A 202 29.96 -17.35 20.25
C ASP A 202 30.45 -16.36 21.31
N TYR A 203 29.73 -16.23 22.44
CA TYR A 203 30.37 -16.02 23.75
C TYR A 203 29.36 -16.16 24.90
N GLU A 204 29.56 -17.16 25.76
CA GLU A 204 28.82 -17.32 27.01
C GLU A 204 29.29 -16.33 28.11
N MET A 205 28.29 -15.76 28.80
CA MET A 205 28.21 -15.48 30.24
C MET A 205 29.46 -14.96 30.99
N SER A 206 29.45 -13.67 31.37
CA SER A 206 29.66 -13.27 32.78
C SER A 206 29.31 -11.80 33.01
N ALA A 207 28.66 -11.54 34.13
CA ALA A 207 28.22 -10.24 34.62
C ALA A 207 29.34 -9.21 34.82
N ALA A 208 29.06 -7.93 34.57
CA ALA A 208 29.36 -6.82 35.49
C ALA A 208 28.75 -5.49 35.02
N GLN A 209 28.02 -4.86 35.94
CA GLN A 209 27.73 -3.43 36.12
C GLN A 209 28.37 -2.43 35.15
N THR A 210 27.56 -1.56 34.55
CA THR A 210 27.98 -0.17 34.25
C THR A 210 26.77 0.79 34.31
N THR A 211 26.70 1.52 35.42
CA THR A 211 26.22 2.90 35.63
C THR A 211 25.12 3.48 34.73
N VAL A 212 23.97 3.70 35.36
CA VAL A 212 22.88 4.62 34.98
C VAL A 212 23.38 6.07 34.91
N PRO A 213 23.11 6.85 33.84
CA PRO A 213 23.09 8.30 33.92
C PRO A 213 21.74 8.77 34.45
N SER A 214 21.80 9.44 35.60
CA SER A 214 20.70 10.12 36.27
C SER A 214 20.00 11.14 35.35
N GLY A 215 18.78 10.83 34.90
CA GLY A 215 17.80 11.78 34.36
C GLY A 215 16.63 11.93 35.34
N LYS A 216 16.20 13.16 35.60
CA LYS A 216 15.25 13.61 36.67
C LYS A 216 13.89 12.89 36.67
N PRO A 217 13.15 12.92 37.79
CA PRO A 217 11.78 12.40 37.87
C PRO A 217 10.87 13.18 36.92
N HIS A 218 10.16 12.47 36.03
CA HIS A 218 9.14 13.06 35.17
C HIS A 218 7.90 13.35 36.04
N ASP A 219 7.57 14.63 36.18
CA ASP A 219 6.40 15.11 36.90
C ASP A 219 5.18 15.08 35.97
N SER A 220 4.13 14.37 36.39
CA SER A 220 2.92 14.08 35.61
C SER A 220 1.92 15.23 35.66
N SER A 221 2.33 16.44 35.31
CA SER A 221 1.43 17.59 35.28
C SER A 221 1.87 18.67 34.29
N ASN A 222 1.87 18.37 32.98
CA ASN A 222 1.74 19.42 31.96
C ASN A 222 1.14 18.87 30.66
N PRO A 223 0.07 19.47 30.09
CA PRO A 223 -0.60 18.95 28.89
C PRO A 223 0.14 19.23 27.56
N GLU A 224 1.33 19.86 27.61
CA GLU A 224 1.97 20.46 26.44
C GLU A 224 3.12 19.64 25.82
N ASP A 225 3.46 18.46 26.33
CA ASP A 225 4.58 17.65 25.80
C ASP A 225 4.21 16.64 24.69
N ASN A 226 2.93 16.48 24.33
CA ASN A 226 2.51 15.58 23.26
C ASN A 226 2.44 16.28 21.89
N PHE A 227 3.58 16.79 21.39
CA PHE A 227 3.65 17.22 20.00
C PHE A 227 3.71 15.99 19.08
N PRO A 228 2.82 15.86 18.07
CA PRO A 228 2.93 14.81 17.07
C PRO A 228 4.28 14.88 16.35
N VAL A 229 5.03 13.79 16.37
CA VAL A 229 6.17 13.61 15.48
C VAL A 229 5.63 13.21 14.11
N VAL A 230 5.64 14.18 13.20
CA VAL A 230 5.34 13.91 11.79
C VAL A 230 6.54 13.16 11.19
N VAL A 231 6.36 11.87 10.92
CA VAL A 231 7.34 11.08 10.16
C VAL A 231 6.99 11.19 8.69
N THR A 232 7.64 12.12 7.98
CA THR A 232 7.56 12.13 6.51
C THR A 232 8.40 10.99 5.97
N GLU A 233 7.77 9.87 5.68
CA GLU A 233 8.38 8.84 4.87
C GLU A 233 8.58 9.41 3.46
N THR A 234 9.83 9.69 3.09
CA THR A 234 10.20 10.19 1.76
C THR A 234 10.15 9.03 0.74
N GLY A 235 8.99 8.40 0.63
CA GLY A 235 8.66 7.54 -0.49
C GLY A 235 8.60 8.38 -1.77
N LEU A 236 9.29 7.91 -2.82
CA LEU A 236 9.30 8.53 -4.14
C LEU A 236 7.87 8.96 -4.54
N ILE A 237 7.72 10.23 -4.92
CA ILE A 237 6.45 10.87 -5.28
C ILE A 237 5.57 9.88 -6.07
N PRO A 238 4.33 9.55 -5.63
CA PRO A 238 3.53 8.47 -6.22
C PRO A 238 3.36 8.63 -7.73
N ASN A 239 3.23 9.88 -8.20
CA ASN A 239 3.12 10.20 -9.62
C ASN A 239 4.33 9.75 -10.44
N LEU A 240 5.54 9.75 -9.86
CA LEU A 240 6.75 9.30 -10.55
C LEU A 240 6.75 7.78 -10.70
N ILE A 241 6.31 7.03 -9.68
CA ILE A 241 6.26 5.55 -9.73
C ILE A 241 5.29 5.06 -10.81
N TYR A 242 4.08 5.64 -10.89
CA TYR A 242 3.09 5.28 -11.93
C TYR A 242 3.53 5.65 -13.36
N VAL A 243 4.46 6.59 -13.52
CA VAL A 243 5.04 6.96 -14.83
C VAL A 243 6.26 6.11 -15.14
N VAL A 244 7.12 5.83 -14.15
CA VAL A 244 8.39 5.11 -14.33
C VAL A 244 8.17 3.61 -14.58
N ILE A 245 7.27 2.97 -13.83
CA ILE A 245 7.02 1.52 -13.95
C ILE A 245 6.56 1.10 -15.37
N PRO A 246 5.59 1.78 -16.03
CA PRO A 246 5.21 1.41 -17.40
C PRO A 246 6.19 1.92 -18.47
N THR A 247 6.98 2.97 -18.19
CA THR A 247 7.94 3.49 -19.18
C THR A 247 9.22 2.66 -19.25
N ILE A 248 9.65 2.00 -18.17
CA ILE A 248 10.84 1.14 -18.19
C ILE A 248 10.71 -0.03 -19.20
N PRO A 249 9.64 -0.85 -19.20
CA PRO A 249 9.44 -1.90 -20.19
C PRO A 249 9.37 -1.34 -21.63
N LEU A 250 8.73 -0.19 -21.82
CA LEU A 250 8.64 0.45 -23.13
C LEU A 250 10.01 0.91 -23.63
N LEU A 251 10.83 1.51 -22.77
CA LEU A 251 12.19 1.95 -23.09
C LEU A 251 13.09 0.75 -23.42
N LEU A 252 12.98 -0.36 -22.68
CA LEU A 252 13.71 -1.58 -22.98
C LEU A 252 13.33 -2.18 -24.35
N LEU A 253 12.03 -2.19 -24.69
CA LEU A 253 11.57 -2.62 -26.01
C LEU A 253 12.11 -1.74 -27.13
N ILE A 254 12.11 -0.42 -26.93
CA ILE A 254 12.68 0.55 -27.87
C ILE A 254 14.18 0.29 -28.05
N LEU A 255 14.95 0.08 -26.98
CA LEU A 255 16.38 -0.22 -27.06
C LEU A 255 16.67 -1.53 -27.82
N VAL A 256 15.87 -2.58 -27.61
CA VAL A 256 15.99 -3.84 -28.35
C VAL A 256 15.65 -3.64 -29.84
N ALA A 257 14.60 -2.88 -30.15
CA ALA A 257 14.23 -2.58 -31.53
C ALA A 257 15.32 -1.76 -32.26
N PHE A 258 15.87 -0.73 -31.61
CA PHE A 258 16.99 0.03 -32.16
C PHE A 258 18.25 -0.83 -32.30
N GLY A 259 18.57 -1.66 -31.30
CA GLY A 259 19.73 -2.57 -31.36
C GLY A 259 19.63 -3.57 -32.50
N THR A 260 18.46 -4.19 -32.69
CA THR A 260 18.20 -5.13 -33.79
C THR A 260 18.21 -4.44 -35.16
N CYS A 261 17.64 -3.24 -35.27
CA CYS A 261 17.69 -2.43 -36.50
C CYS A 261 19.13 -2.03 -36.86
N CYS A 262 19.91 -1.54 -35.89
CA CYS A 262 21.32 -1.20 -36.08
C CYS A 262 22.13 -2.43 -36.51
N PHE A 263 21.92 -3.58 -35.87
CA PHE A 263 22.58 -4.83 -36.24
C PHE A 263 22.23 -5.27 -37.67
N GLN A 264 20.95 -5.21 -38.04
CA GLN A 264 20.49 -5.54 -39.40
C GLN A 264 21.08 -4.58 -40.45
N MET A 265 21.13 -3.28 -40.15
CA MET A 265 21.73 -2.29 -41.06
C MET A 265 23.24 -2.47 -41.21
N LEU A 266 23.96 -2.78 -40.12
CA LEU A 266 25.39 -3.06 -40.16
C LEU A 266 25.69 -4.36 -40.91
N HIS A 267 24.92 -5.42 -40.68
CA HIS A 267 25.05 -6.68 -41.41
C HIS A 267 24.71 -6.51 -42.90
N LYS A 268 23.69 -5.71 -43.23
CA LYS A 268 23.35 -5.39 -44.63
C LYS A 268 24.41 -4.51 -45.30
N ARG A 269 25.09 -3.63 -44.56
CA ARG A 269 26.25 -2.85 -45.05
C ARG A 269 27.49 -3.72 -45.23
N GLU A 270 27.72 -4.67 -44.33
CA GLU A 270 28.81 -5.63 -44.42
C GLU A 270 28.61 -6.62 -45.58
N ALA A 271 27.39 -7.13 -45.78
CA ALA A 271 27.04 -7.93 -46.95
C ALA A 271 27.21 -7.16 -48.27
N ARG A 272 26.79 -5.88 -48.31
CA ARG A 272 27.04 -5.00 -49.48
C ARG A 272 28.52 -4.73 -49.72
N ARG A 273 29.31 -4.53 -48.67
CA ARG A 273 30.77 -4.32 -48.76
C ARG A 273 31.50 -5.58 -49.24
N ASN A 274 31.07 -6.75 -48.79
CA ASN A 274 31.64 -8.03 -49.22
C ASN A 274 31.29 -8.34 -50.69
N CYS A 275 30.08 -8.00 -51.17
CA CYS A 275 29.72 -8.16 -52.58
C CYS A 275 30.48 -7.20 -53.53
N PHE A 276 31.06 -6.11 -53.02
CA PHE A 276 31.89 -5.17 -53.81
C PHE A 276 33.36 -5.59 -53.91
N ASN A 277 33.86 -6.41 -52.97
CA ASN A 277 35.26 -6.85 -52.94
C ASN A 277 35.51 -8.19 -53.67
N ASP A 278 34.47 -9.00 -53.92
CA ASP A 278 34.59 -10.25 -54.68
C ASP A 278 34.40 -10.01 -56.19
N THR A 279 35.50 -9.99 -56.96
CA THR A 279 35.49 -9.83 -58.43
C THR A 279 35.20 -11.14 -59.19
N SER A 280 34.43 -12.08 -58.63
CA SER A 280 34.10 -13.36 -59.29
C SER A 280 32.61 -13.48 -59.64
N PRO A 281 32.24 -13.79 -60.90
CA PRO A 281 30.87 -13.71 -61.35
C PRO A 281 30.15 -15.04 -61.12
N LEU A 282 29.75 -15.37 -59.89
CA LEU A 282 28.70 -16.36 -59.67
C LEU A 282 28.17 -16.32 -58.23
N SER A 283 27.29 -15.38 -57.94
CA SER A 283 26.28 -15.56 -56.89
C SER A 283 25.00 -14.86 -57.34
N SER A 284 23.98 -15.66 -57.65
CA SER A 284 22.66 -15.19 -58.08
C SER A 284 21.88 -14.43 -57.01
N GLU A 285 22.45 -14.24 -55.81
CA GLU A 285 21.79 -13.56 -54.69
C GLU A 285 21.99 -12.03 -54.70
N CYS A 286 23.03 -11.48 -55.36
CA CYS A 286 23.22 -10.02 -55.41
C CYS A 286 22.37 -9.32 -56.50
N LEU A 287 21.81 -10.03 -57.48
CA LEU A 287 20.99 -9.42 -58.54
C LEU A 287 19.53 -9.16 -58.13
N ALA A 288 19.01 -9.86 -57.11
CA ALA A 288 17.63 -9.70 -56.69
C ALA A 288 17.38 -8.40 -55.88
N GLU A 289 18.37 -7.88 -55.15
CA GLU A 289 18.21 -6.66 -54.34
C GLU A 289 18.41 -5.36 -55.13
N SER A 290 19.04 -5.38 -56.31
CA SER A 290 19.22 -4.17 -57.14
C SER A 290 17.93 -3.70 -57.83
N LEU A 291 16.97 -4.61 -58.04
CA LEU A 291 15.73 -4.30 -58.75
C LEU A 291 14.67 -3.70 -57.82
N ASP A 292 14.73 -3.97 -56.51
CA ASP A 292 13.74 -3.51 -55.53
C ASP A 292 14.06 -2.13 -54.93
N SER A 293 15.25 -1.57 -55.19
CA SER A 293 15.66 -0.23 -54.73
C SER A 293 15.33 0.91 -55.70
N ASN A 294 14.64 0.62 -56.82
CA ASN A 294 14.23 1.61 -57.83
C ASN A 294 12.71 1.69 -58.03
N LEU A 295 11.90 1.23 -57.06
CA LEU A 295 10.46 1.48 -57.02
C LEU A 295 10.06 2.25 -55.75
#